data_AF-A0A5C3ML87-F1
#
_entry.id   AF-A0A5C3ML87-F1
#
_cell.length_a   1.000
_cell.length_b   1.000
_cell.length_c   1.000
_cell.angle_alpha   90.00
_cell.angle_beta   90.00
_cell.angle_gamma   90.00
#
_symmetry.space_group_name_H-M   'P 1'
#
loop_
_entity.id
_entity.type
_entity.pdbx_description
1 polymer ?
#
loop_
_entity_poly.entity_id
_entity_poly.type
_entity_poly.pdbx_seq_one_letter_code
_entity_poly.pdbx_strand_id
1 'polypeptide(L)'
;MWNKNQQSGLLNDFDLAVLQDINIGKHITANHGKRTGTLPFMALGLLTKKYYNGRIECQYHHELESFIWVLTWLCLYDAGDNVKEKLAKWKTRYYDHLLARKLYFIQDSMDIMPKSGFEKLWDINHELLLWVGRQNTPSYWTRHKETIKKSEYLYKDMEDIMEKAEREYNFNLDNVD
;
A
#
# COMPACT_ATOMS: atom_id res chain seq x y z
N MET A 1 -4.98 15.29 8.33
CA MET A 1 -5.40 15.87 9.62
C MET A 1 -6.72 15.25 10.09
N TRP A 2 -6.79 14.78 11.34
CA TRP A 2 -7.99 14.13 11.89
C TRP A 2 -8.90 15.16 12.58
N ASN A 3 -10.18 15.19 12.20
CA ASN A 3 -11.22 15.93 12.89
C ASN A 3 -12.05 14.97 13.75
N LYS A 4 -11.85 15.03 15.08
CA LYS A 4 -12.56 14.17 16.03
C LYS A 4 -14.07 14.40 16.05
N ASN A 5 -14.52 15.64 15.87
CA ASN A 5 -15.95 15.99 15.96
C ASN A 5 -16.73 15.49 14.74
N GLN A 6 -16.11 15.54 13.57
CA GLN A 6 -16.71 15.08 12.31
C GLN A 6 -16.37 13.61 12.00
N GLN A 7 -15.54 12.98 12.83
CA GLN A 7 -14.94 11.66 12.59
C GLN A 7 -14.36 11.55 11.16
N SER A 8 -13.70 12.60 10.68
CA SER A 8 -13.24 12.70 9.30
C SER A 8 -11.73 12.96 9.22
N GLY A 9 -11.10 12.37 8.20
CA GLY A 9 -9.71 12.61 7.86
C GLY A 9 -9.61 13.51 6.63
N LEU A 10 -8.73 14.51 6.68
CA LEU A 10 -8.34 15.32 5.53
C LEU A 10 -6.94 14.92 5.06
N LEU A 11 -6.83 14.47 3.80
CA LEU A 11 -5.53 14.25 3.16
C LEU A 11 -4.84 15.60 2.93
N ASN A 12 -3.59 15.71 3.35
CA ASN A 12 -2.79 16.94 3.28
C ASN A 12 -1.38 16.63 2.73
N ASP A 13 -0.51 17.64 2.73
CA ASP A 13 0.89 17.53 2.31
C ASP A 13 1.08 17.25 0.81
N PHE A 14 0.49 18.12 -0.01
CA PHE A 14 0.56 18.06 -1.47
C PHE A 14 1.76 18.84 -2.08
N ASP A 15 2.73 19.24 -1.26
CA ASP A 15 3.92 19.99 -1.71
C ASP A 15 4.83 19.16 -2.65
N LEU A 16 4.71 17.83 -2.57
CA LEU A 16 5.40 16.86 -3.42
C LEU A 16 4.48 16.20 -4.46
N ALA A 17 3.22 16.63 -4.58
CA ALA A 17 2.28 16.08 -5.55
C ALA A 17 2.66 16.48 -6.98
N VAL A 18 2.41 15.58 -7.93
CA VAL A 18 2.70 15.79 -9.36
C VAL A 18 1.40 15.71 -10.14
N LEU A 19 1.18 16.66 -11.05
CA LEU A 19 0.02 16.63 -11.93
C LEU A 19 0.29 15.70 -13.11
N GLN A 20 -0.64 14.80 -13.40
CA GLN A 20 -0.60 13.90 -14.55
C GLN A 20 -1.81 14.17 -15.44
N ASP A 21 -1.59 14.26 -16.74
CA ASP A 21 -2.67 14.28 -17.72
C ASP A 21 -3.20 12.85 -17.90
N ILE A 22 -4.48 12.65 -17.59
CA ILE A 22 -5.16 11.35 -17.63
C ILE A 22 -5.31 10.78 -19.05
N ASN A 23 -5.28 11.62 -20.08
CA ASN A 23 -5.51 11.19 -21.47
C ASN A 23 -4.22 10.72 -22.13
N ILE A 24 -3.10 11.36 -21.79
CA ILE A 24 -1.78 11.05 -22.37
C ILE A 24 -0.85 10.33 -21.39
N GLY A 25 -1.24 10.21 -20.11
CA GLY A 25 -0.48 9.53 -19.06
C GLY A 25 0.83 10.23 -18.69
N LYS A 26 1.02 11.50 -19.05
CA LYS A 26 2.28 12.24 -18.85
C LYS A 26 2.15 13.28 -17.75
N HIS A 27 3.24 13.53 -17.04
CA HIS A 27 3.32 14.61 -16.07
C HIS A 27 3.22 15.99 -16.75
N ILE A 28 2.38 16.84 -16.17
CA ILE A 28 2.20 18.24 -16.56
C ILE A 28 3.23 19.11 -15.82
N THR A 29 3.61 18.73 -14.60
CA THR A 29 4.62 19.43 -13.79
C THR A 29 5.98 18.75 -13.85
N ALA A 30 7.06 19.54 -13.84
CA ALA A 30 8.42 19.02 -13.85
C ALA A 30 8.76 18.39 -12.48
N ASN A 31 9.08 17.10 -12.48
CA ASN A 31 9.67 16.44 -11.32
C ASN A 31 11.13 16.90 -11.18
N HIS A 32 11.40 17.91 -10.33
CA HIS A 32 12.74 18.41 -10.03
C HIS A 32 13.58 17.43 -9.18
N GLY A 33 13.59 16.14 -9.53
CA GLY A 33 14.55 15.16 -9.04
C GLY A 33 14.43 14.74 -7.56
N LYS A 34 13.48 15.29 -6.79
CA LYS A 34 13.18 14.78 -5.44
C LYS A 34 12.36 13.49 -5.57
N ARG A 35 13.05 12.35 -5.54
CA ARG A 35 12.41 11.04 -5.31
C ARG A 35 11.93 11.03 -3.88
N THR A 36 10.62 11.12 -3.74
CA THR A 36 9.92 11.38 -2.49
C THR A 36 9.21 10.13 -2.01
N GLY A 37 8.82 10.12 -0.75
CA GLY A 37 8.16 8.98 -0.12
C GLY A 37 8.92 8.51 1.11
N THR A 38 8.17 8.26 2.18
CA THR A 38 8.67 7.64 3.39
C THR A 38 8.98 6.18 3.08
N LEU A 39 10.25 5.81 3.02
CA LEU A 39 10.75 4.49 2.60
C LEU A 39 9.87 3.31 3.08
N PRO A 40 9.55 3.17 4.39
CA PRO A 40 8.66 2.11 4.89
C PRO A 40 7.31 1.96 4.17
N PHE A 41 6.76 3.04 3.62
CA PHE A 41 5.47 3.04 2.92
C PHE A 41 5.60 3.00 1.41
N MET A 42 6.81 3.12 0.86
CA MET A 42 7.03 3.09 -0.59
C MET A 42 6.63 1.73 -1.20
N ALA A 43 5.96 1.77 -2.34
CA ALA A 43 5.57 0.59 -3.12
C ALA A 43 6.78 -0.25 -3.56
N LEU A 44 6.61 -1.58 -3.65
CA LEU A 44 7.65 -2.55 -4.00
C LEU A 44 8.29 -2.24 -5.37
N GLY A 45 7.49 -1.85 -6.36
CA GLY A 45 7.96 -1.46 -7.70
C GLY A 45 8.87 -0.23 -7.72
N LEU A 46 8.77 0.63 -6.70
CA LEU A 46 9.60 1.84 -6.54
C LEU A 46 10.89 1.58 -5.74
N LEU A 47 10.98 0.46 -5.01
CA LEU A 47 12.17 0.07 -4.26
C LEU A 47 13.27 -0.51 -5.17
N THR A 48 13.64 0.22 -6.23
CA THR A 48 14.58 -0.23 -7.24
C THR A 48 15.54 0.87 -7.68
N LYS A 49 16.74 0.48 -8.10
CA LYS A 49 17.71 1.40 -8.70
C LYS A 49 17.14 2.17 -9.90
N LYS A 50 16.18 1.58 -10.64
CA LYS A 50 15.56 2.24 -11.80
C LYS A 50 14.73 3.45 -11.37
N TYR A 51 13.90 3.33 -10.34
CA TYR A 51 13.19 4.46 -9.75
C TYR A 51 14.16 5.51 -9.21
N TYR A 52 15.17 5.06 -8.45
CA TYR A 52 16.22 5.95 -7.94
C TYR A 52 17.16 6.53 -9.00
N ASN A 53 17.04 6.12 -10.26
CA ASN A 53 17.70 6.71 -11.41
C ASN A 53 16.72 7.48 -12.31
N GLY A 54 15.45 7.61 -11.93
CA GLY A 54 14.44 8.39 -12.67
C GLY A 54 13.93 7.68 -13.91
N ARG A 55 14.05 6.34 -13.95
CA ARG A 55 13.60 5.50 -15.07
C ARG A 55 12.22 4.89 -14.85
N ILE A 56 11.69 5.02 -13.64
CA ILE A 56 10.34 4.60 -13.25
C ILE A 56 9.72 5.81 -12.58
N GLU A 57 8.46 6.08 -12.92
CA GLU A 57 7.68 7.16 -12.31
C GLU A 57 6.72 6.58 -11.27
N CYS A 58 6.46 7.35 -10.21
CA CYS A 58 5.37 7.03 -9.30
C CYS A 58 4.04 7.22 -10.07
N GLN A 59 3.11 6.30 -9.87
CA GLN A 59 1.81 6.26 -10.54
C GLN A 59 0.77 6.04 -9.46
N TYR A 60 -0.50 6.32 -9.74
CA TYR A 60 -1.57 6.20 -8.76
C TYR A 60 -1.65 4.82 -8.09
N HIS A 61 -1.37 3.73 -8.81
CA HIS A 61 -1.35 2.38 -8.22
C HIS A 61 -0.23 2.18 -7.17
N HIS A 62 0.89 2.91 -7.30
CA HIS A 62 1.96 2.90 -6.29
C HIS A 62 1.52 3.64 -5.02
N GLU A 63 0.70 4.70 -5.14
CA GLU A 63 0.12 5.41 -3.99
C GLU A 63 -0.90 4.52 -3.25
N LEU A 64 -1.73 3.77 -3.99
CA LEU A 64 -2.63 2.78 -3.42
C LEU A 64 -1.86 1.70 -2.63
N GLU A 65 -0.80 1.14 -3.22
CA GLU A 65 0.06 0.20 -2.50
C GLU A 65 0.67 0.84 -1.25
N SER A 66 1.08 2.11 -1.34
CA SER A 66 1.63 2.84 -0.20
C SER A 66 0.62 3.00 0.94
N PHE A 67 -0.65 3.21 0.61
CA PHE A 67 -1.75 3.22 1.59
C PHE A 67 -1.91 1.86 2.29
N ILE A 68 -1.81 0.74 1.57
CA ILE A 68 -1.84 -0.61 2.16
C ILE A 68 -0.68 -0.81 3.15
N TRP A 69 0.52 -0.31 2.81
CA TRP A 69 1.65 -0.35 3.75
C TRP A 69 1.42 0.51 5.01
N VAL A 70 0.70 1.63 4.90
CA VAL A 70 0.30 2.46 6.04
C VAL A 70 -0.73 1.74 6.92
N LEU A 71 -1.75 1.12 6.32
CA LEU A 71 -2.74 0.31 7.05
C LEU A 71 -2.09 -0.87 7.77
N THR A 72 -1.14 -1.54 7.10
CA THR A 72 -0.32 -2.60 7.69
C THR A 72 0.43 -2.09 8.92
N TRP A 73 1.10 -0.94 8.82
CA TRP A 73 1.78 -0.34 9.97
C TRP A 73 0.81 0.02 11.10
N LEU A 74 -0.34 0.61 10.77
CA LEU A 74 -1.35 1.04 11.74
C LEU A 74 -1.95 -0.12 12.52
N CYS A 75 -2.25 -1.24 11.87
CA CYS A 75 -2.73 -2.46 12.53
C CYS A 75 -1.69 -3.07 13.47
N LEU A 76 -0.39 -2.78 13.27
CA LEU A 76 0.71 -3.50 13.90
C LEU A 76 1.61 -2.65 14.82
N TYR A 77 1.46 -1.32 14.81
CA TYR A 77 2.37 -0.36 15.47
C TYR A 77 2.56 -0.57 16.99
N ASP A 78 1.64 -1.28 17.63
CA ASP A 78 1.75 -1.67 19.04
C ASP A 78 1.33 -3.14 19.27
N ALA A 79 1.57 -3.99 18.27
CA ALA A 79 1.41 -5.43 18.41
C ALA A 79 2.55 -6.05 19.26
N GLY A 80 2.59 -7.38 19.37
CA GLY A 80 3.60 -8.11 20.13
C GLY A 80 5.05 -7.81 19.73
N ASP A 81 6.00 -8.12 20.62
CA ASP A 81 7.42 -7.78 20.43
C ASP A 81 8.03 -8.38 19.15
N ASN A 82 7.59 -9.57 18.76
CA ASN A 82 7.96 -10.22 17.50
C ASN A 82 7.58 -9.38 16.26
N VAL A 83 6.40 -8.74 16.29
CA VAL A 83 5.92 -7.85 15.22
C VAL A 83 6.68 -6.53 15.25
N LYS A 84 6.90 -5.96 16.44
CA LYS A 84 7.70 -4.75 16.62
C LYS A 84 9.10 -4.89 16.03
N GLU A 85 9.74 -6.05 16.21
CA GLU A 85 11.06 -6.34 15.61
C GLU A 85 11.01 -6.39 14.08
N LYS A 86 9.98 -7.01 13.49
CA LYS A 86 9.77 -7.04 12.03
C LYS A 86 9.60 -5.63 11.46
N LEU A 87 8.76 -4.81 12.11
CA LEU A 87 8.52 -3.42 11.71
C LEU A 87 9.75 -2.53 11.90
N ALA A 88 10.52 -2.73 12.97
CA ALA A 88 11.76 -1.99 13.20
C ALA A 88 12.77 -2.19 12.06
N LYS A 89 12.82 -3.39 11.47
CA LYS A 89 13.66 -3.69 10.30
C LYS A 89 13.25 -2.89 9.05
N TRP A 90 12.06 -2.31 8.98
CA TRP A 90 11.67 -1.45 7.85
C TRP A 90 12.33 -0.07 7.92
N LYS A 91 12.83 0.35 9.10
CA LYS A 91 13.56 1.60 9.29
C LYS A 91 14.99 1.46 8.74
N THR A 92 15.12 1.46 7.43
CA THR A 92 16.41 1.38 6.72
C THR A 92 16.50 2.43 5.63
N ARG A 93 17.73 2.78 5.25
CA ARG A 93 18.03 3.67 4.11
C ARG A 93 18.26 2.91 2.80
N TYR A 94 18.30 1.57 2.85
CA TYR A 94 18.63 0.71 1.72
C TYR A 94 17.35 0.13 1.12
N TYR A 95 16.95 0.64 -0.06
CA TYR A 95 15.68 0.27 -0.70
C TYR A 95 15.60 -1.22 -1.06
N ASP A 96 16.72 -1.84 -1.41
CA ASP A 96 16.85 -3.25 -1.77
C ASP A 96 16.66 -4.16 -0.55
N HIS A 97 17.26 -3.80 0.59
CA HIS A 97 17.02 -4.49 1.85
C HIS A 97 15.55 -4.36 2.28
N LEU A 98 14.94 -3.18 2.07
CA LEU A 98 13.54 -2.97 2.41
C LEU A 98 12.61 -3.80 1.52
N LEU A 99 12.87 -3.87 0.22
CA LEU A 99 12.15 -4.71 -0.73
C LEU A 99 12.14 -6.17 -0.27
N ALA A 100 13.32 -6.73 0.03
CA ALA A 100 13.45 -8.11 0.50
C ALA A 100 12.69 -8.34 1.82
N ARG A 101 12.76 -7.38 2.76
CA ARG A 101 12.06 -7.46 4.05
C ARG A 101 10.54 -7.42 3.90
N LYS A 102 10.01 -6.59 3.00
CA LYS A 102 8.57 -6.51 2.73
C LYS A 102 8.06 -7.77 2.04
N LEU A 103 8.80 -8.30 1.06
CA LEU A 103 8.44 -9.56 0.40
C LEU A 103 8.42 -10.74 1.38
N TYR A 104 9.44 -10.83 2.24
CA TYR A 104 9.47 -11.83 3.30
C TYR A 104 8.32 -11.64 4.29
N PHE A 105 8.01 -10.40 4.66
CA PHE A 105 6.88 -10.09 5.53
C PHE A 105 5.54 -10.55 4.96
N ILE A 106 5.28 -10.35 3.66
CA ILE A 106 4.06 -10.84 3.00
C ILE A 106 3.98 -12.37 3.04
N GLN A 107 5.10 -13.07 2.89
CA GLN A 107 5.14 -14.53 2.94
C GLN A 107 4.88 -15.08 4.35
N ASP A 108 5.30 -14.32 5.37
CA ASP A 108 5.26 -14.71 6.78
C ASP A 108 4.14 -14.01 7.56
N SER A 109 3.14 -13.44 6.86
CA SER A 109 2.09 -12.62 7.49
C SER A 109 0.93 -13.43 8.08
N MET A 110 0.84 -14.72 7.77
CA MET A 110 -0.30 -15.57 8.18
C MET A 110 -0.48 -15.67 9.69
N ASP A 111 0.63 -15.73 10.45
CA ASP A 111 0.61 -15.89 11.90
C ASP A 111 0.79 -14.56 12.66
N ILE A 112 0.69 -13.42 11.96
CA ILE A 112 0.82 -12.11 12.59
C ILE A 112 -0.48 -11.77 13.32
N MET A 113 -0.33 -11.57 14.63
CA MET A 113 -1.41 -11.05 15.47
C MET A 113 -1.36 -9.51 15.46
N PRO A 114 -2.46 -8.83 15.09
CA PRO A 114 -2.50 -7.39 15.09
C PRO A 114 -2.60 -6.82 16.51
N LYS A 115 -2.48 -5.50 16.61
CA LYS A 115 -2.82 -4.76 17.81
C LYS A 115 -4.28 -5.05 18.20
N SER A 116 -4.53 -5.22 19.49
CA SER A 116 -5.90 -5.43 19.99
C SER A 116 -6.85 -4.31 19.55
N GLY A 117 -8.03 -4.69 19.06
CA GLY A 117 -9.04 -3.79 18.52
C GLY A 117 -8.87 -3.45 17.03
N PHE A 118 -7.87 -4.02 16.36
CA PHE A 118 -7.61 -3.84 14.92
C PHE A 118 -7.83 -5.12 14.11
N GLU A 119 -8.37 -6.18 14.71
CA GLU A 119 -8.50 -7.52 14.11
C GLU A 119 -9.26 -7.47 12.78
N LYS A 120 -10.44 -6.85 12.76
CA LYS A 120 -11.24 -6.71 11.53
C LYS A 120 -10.51 -5.90 10.44
N LEU A 121 -9.83 -4.83 10.83
CA LEU A 121 -9.07 -4.01 9.87
C LEU A 121 -7.85 -4.77 9.34
N TRP A 122 -7.24 -5.60 10.19
CA TRP A 122 -6.13 -6.46 9.80
C TRP A 122 -6.57 -7.52 8.82
N ASP A 123 -7.73 -8.16 8.98
CA ASP A 123 -8.24 -9.16 8.04
C ASP A 123 -8.38 -8.58 6.62
N ILE A 124 -8.99 -7.39 6.51
CA ILE A 124 -9.13 -6.68 5.23
C ILE A 124 -7.75 -6.30 4.68
N ASN A 125 -6.91 -5.69 5.51
CA ASN A 125 -5.57 -5.27 5.11
C ASN A 125 -4.70 -6.47 4.71
N HIS A 126 -4.86 -7.63 5.33
CA HIS A 126 -4.11 -8.84 5.02
C HIS A 126 -4.48 -9.37 3.63
N GLU A 127 -5.76 -9.35 3.26
CA GLU A 127 -6.19 -9.67 1.89
C GLU A 127 -5.60 -8.71 0.85
N LEU A 128 -5.60 -7.41 1.15
CA LEU A 128 -4.96 -6.39 0.32
C LEU A 128 -3.44 -6.59 0.25
N LEU A 129 -2.79 -6.98 1.34
CA LEU A 129 -1.36 -7.25 1.40
C LEU A 129 -0.98 -8.49 0.57
N LEU A 130 -1.78 -9.56 0.64
CA LEU A 130 -1.62 -10.74 -0.21
C LEU A 130 -1.84 -10.38 -1.68
N TRP A 131 -2.80 -9.50 -1.99
CA TRP A 131 -2.99 -8.95 -3.33
C TRP A 131 -1.73 -8.23 -3.83
N VAL A 132 -1.14 -7.33 -3.03
CA VAL A 132 0.14 -6.66 -3.35
C VAL A 132 1.23 -7.70 -3.69
N GLY A 133 1.33 -8.77 -2.88
CA GLY A 133 2.26 -9.87 -3.12
C GLY A 133 2.06 -10.52 -4.49
N ARG A 134 0.81 -10.84 -4.86
CA ARG A 134 0.46 -11.45 -6.16
C ARG A 134 0.88 -10.57 -7.33
N GLN A 135 0.61 -9.26 -7.25
CA GLN A 135 0.96 -8.31 -8.32
C GLN A 135 2.47 -8.20 -8.57
N ASN A 136 3.27 -8.48 -7.55
CA ASN A 136 4.73 -8.34 -7.59
C ASN A 136 5.46 -9.67 -7.90
N THR A 137 4.75 -10.77 -8.19
CA THR A 137 5.37 -12.05 -8.57
C THR A 137 5.92 -12.03 -10.01
N PRO A 138 7.09 -12.65 -10.28
CA PRO A 138 7.74 -12.62 -11.61
C PRO A 138 6.85 -13.04 -12.78
N SER A 139 5.92 -13.98 -12.58
CA SER A 139 4.99 -14.45 -13.61
C SER A 139 3.97 -13.39 -14.04
N TYR A 140 3.63 -12.45 -13.17
CA TYR A 140 2.67 -11.37 -13.44
C TYR A 140 3.28 -10.25 -14.30
N TRP A 141 4.57 -9.96 -14.08
CA TRP A 141 5.34 -8.95 -14.82
C TRP A 141 5.52 -9.27 -16.32
N THR A 142 5.62 -10.56 -16.67
CA THR A 142 5.83 -10.99 -18.07
C THR A 142 4.58 -10.82 -18.95
N ARG A 143 3.40 -10.76 -18.34
CA ARG A 143 2.11 -10.80 -19.05
C ARG A 143 1.48 -9.42 -19.27
N HIS A 144 1.85 -8.42 -18.47
CA HIS A 144 1.20 -7.10 -18.50
C HIS A 144 2.24 -5.97 -18.57
N LYS A 145 2.49 -5.49 -19.80
CA LYS A 145 3.18 -4.21 -20.01
C LYS A 145 2.43 -3.12 -19.24
N GLU A 146 3.15 -2.24 -18.53
CA GLU A 146 2.65 -1.05 -17.85
C GLU A 146 1.76 -0.24 -18.81
N THR A 147 0.45 -0.42 -18.71
CA THR A 147 -0.57 0.18 -19.59
C THR A 147 -1.77 0.55 -18.73
N ILE A 148 -2.55 1.54 -19.16
CA ILE A 148 -3.76 2.03 -18.47
C ILE A 148 -4.77 0.89 -18.20
N LYS A 149 -4.85 -0.10 -19.09
CA LYS A 149 -5.68 -1.30 -18.88
C LYS A 149 -5.23 -2.15 -17.69
N LYS A 150 -3.92 -2.23 -17.42
CA LYS A 150 -3.39 -2.91 -16.21
C LYS A 150 -3.93 -2.23 -14.95
N SER A 151 -3.99 -0.91 -14.93
CA SER A 151 -4.51 -0.19 -13.76
C SER A 151 -6.00 -0.42 -13.54
N GLU A 152 -6.84 -0.45 -14.58
CA GLU A 152 -8.28 -0.73 -14.43
C GLU A 152 -8.57 -2.11 -13.80
N TYR A 153 -7.89 -3.17 -14.25
CA TYR A 153 -8.07 -4.50 -13.64
C TYR A 153 -7.57 -4.57 -12.20
N LEU A 154 -6.45 -3.89 -11.90
CA LEU A 154 -5.93 -3.80 -10.53
C LEU A 154 -6.93 -3.12 -9.58
N TYR A 155 -7.62 -2.08 -10.04
CA TYR A 155 -8.64 -1.41 -9.22
C TYR A 155 -9.83 -2.31 -8.98
N LYS A 156 -10.30 -3.03 -10.00
CA LYS A 156 -11.44 -3.93 -9.84
C LYS A 156 -11.19 -5.02 -8.78
N ASP A 157 -10.01 -5.65 -8.80
CA ASP A 157 -9.66 -6.66 -7.79
C ASP A 157 -9.65 -6.08 -6.36
N MET A 158 -9.20 -4.83 -6.21
CA MET A 158 -9.18 -4.13 -4.91
C MET A 158 -10.60 -3.70 -4.49
N GLU A 159 -11.39 -3.15 -5.40
CA GLU A 159 -12.80 -2.81 -5.18
C GLU A 159 -13.59 -4.04 -4.73
N ASP A 160 -13.39 -5.19 -5.38
CA ASP A 160 -14.04 -6.45 -5.00
C ASP A 160 -13.68 -6.87 -3.55
N ILE A 161 -12.43 -6.68 -3.12
CA ILE A 161 -11.99 -6.93 -1.73
C ILE A 161 -12.70 -5.98 -0.76
N MET A 162 -12.77 -4.70 -1.10
CA MET A 162 -13.41 -3.67 -0.26
C MET A 162 -14.92 -3.87 -0.16
N GLU A 163 -15.61 -4.14 -1.27
CA GLU A 163 -17.05 -4.41 -1.32
C GLU A 163 -17.42 -5.67 -0.54
N LYS A 164 -16.57 -6.70 -0.59
CA LYS A 164 -16.75 -7.90 0.25
C LYS A 164 -16.66 -7.53 1.73
N ALA A 165 -15.63 -6.77 2.11
CA ALA A 165 -15.43 -6.34 3.49
C ALA A 165 -16.60 -5.46 4.02
N GLU A 166 -17.10 -4.55 3.20
CA GLU A 166 -18.26 -3.71 3.55
C GLU A 166 -19.53 -4.54 3.77
N ARG A 167 -19.80 -5.52 2.90
CA ARG A 167 -20.95 -6.43 3.07
C ARG A 167 -20.85 -7.23 4.37
N GLU A 168 -19.68 -7.77 4.68
CA GLU A 168 -19.44 -8.52 5.92
C GLU A 168 -19.53 -7.63 7.16
N TYR A 169 -19.07 -6.38 7.08
CA TYR A 169 -19.18 -5.42 8.18
C TYR A 169 -20.64 -5.04 8.45
N ASN A 170 -21.42 -4.72 7.42
CA ASN A 170 -22.82 -4.32 7.55
C ASN A 170 -23.71 -5.49 8.01
N PHE A 171 -23.48 -6.71 7.50
CA PHE A 171 -24.19 -7.91 7.95
C PHE A 171 -24.01 -8.18 9.45
N ASN A 172 -22.85 -7.83 10.01
CA ASN A 172 -22.59 -8.01 11.44
C ASN A 172 -23.20 -6.91 12.32
N LEU A 173 -23.62 -5.77 11.76
CA LEU A 173 -24.37 -4.74 12.50
C LEU A 173 -25.86 -5.07 12.58
N ASP A 174 -26.41 -5.68 11.53
CA ASP A 174 -27.83 -6.04 11.45
C ASP A 174 -28.20 -7.31 12.27
N ASN A 175 -27.21 -8.05 12.78
CA ASN A 175 -27.40 -9.28 13.57
C ASN A 175 -27.05 -9.12 15.06
N VAL A 176 -26.87 -7.88 15.53
CA VAL A 176 -26.67 -7.56 16.95
C VAL A 176 -27.92 -6.81 17.44
N ASP A 177 -29.03 -7.54 17.56
CA ASP A 177 -30.25 -7.16 18.28
C ASP A 177 -30.62 -8.28 19.28
#